data_AF-A0A382ZCV9-F1
#
_entry.id   AF-A0A382ZCV9-F1
#
_cell.length_a   1.000
_cell.length_b   1.000
_cell.length_c   1.000
_cell.angle_alpha   90.00
_cell.angle_beta   90.00
_cell.angle_gamma   90.00
#
_symmetry.space_group_name_H-M   'P 1'
#
loop_
_entity.id
_entity.type
_entity.pdbx_description
1 polymer ?
#
loop_
_entity_poly.entity_id
_entity_poly.type
_entity_poly.pdbx_seq_one_letter_code
_entity_poly.pdbx_strand_id
1 'polypeptide(L)'
;MTKKIDRQDWRAAVLGLGATVEEGIRNLDASHLQIALVLGERGDLVGTLTDGDIRRGLLRGVGLQDTVDGLINTDPLVVTPAVGQEAVRRMMVEHRIHE
;
A
#
# COMPACT_ATOMS: atom_id res chain seq x y z
N MET A 1 -31.22 -3.62 11.96
CA MET A 1 -30.03 -4.51 11.88
C MET A 1 -29.11 -3.95 10.82
N THR A 2 -28.06 -3.19 11.19
CA THR A 2 -26.90 -2.89 10.32
C THR A 2 -25.84 -2.13 11.12
N LYS A 3 -24.94 -2.87 11.76
CA LYS A 3 -23.66 -2.43 12.34
C LYS A 3 -22.84 -3.73 12.46
N LYS A 4 -21.61 -3.85 12.00
CA LYS A 4 -20.56 -2.87 11.70
C LYS A 4 -19.77 -3.37 10.48
N ILE A 5 -19.36 -2.47 9.61
CA ILE A 5 -18.15 -2.71 8.83
C ILE A 5 -17.00 -2.46 9.82
N ASP A 6 -16.50 -3.52 10.45
CA ASP A 6 -15.17 -3.47 11.09
C ASP A 6 -14.13 -3.66 9.97
N ARG A 7 -14.09 -2.69 9.05
CA ARG A 7 -13.03 -2.58 8.06
C ARG A 7 -11.82 -2.17 8.86
N GLN A 8 -10.75 -2.97 8.85
CA GLN A 8 -9.42 -2.47 9.17
C GLN A 8 -9.28 -1.08 8.53
N ASP A 9 -9.08 -0.07 9.36
CA ASP A 9 -9.05 1.31 8.91
C ASP A 9 -7.86 1.46 7.98
N TRP A 10 -8.12 1.39 6.67
CA TRP A 10 -7.07 1.47 5.64
C TRP A 10 -6.23 2.73 5.78
N ARG A 11 -6.76 3.78 6.43
CA ARG A 11 -6.03 5.01 6.74
C ARG A 11 -4.85 4.78 7.68
N ALA A 12 -4.88 3.73 8.48
CA ALA A 12 -3.75 3.31 9.31
C ALA A 12 -2.55 2.82 8.46
N ALA A 13 -2.81 2.41 7.21
CA ALA A 13 -1.78 1.98 6.26
C ALA A 13 -1.34 3.11 5.30
N VAL A 14 -1.58 4.38 5.63
CA VAL A 14 -1.19 5.50 4.77
C VAL A 14 0.19 6.04 5.15
N LEU A 15 1.02 6.26 4.12
CA LEU A 15 2.30 6.97 4.20
C LEU A 15 2.27 8.20 3.28
N GLY A 16 3.04 9.22 3.64
CA GLY A 16 3.32 10.35 2.76
C GLY A 16 4.58 10.11 1.94
N LEU A 17 4.75 10.87 0.86
CA LEU A 17 6.05 11.01 0.19
C LEU A 17 7.12 11.52 1.16
N GLY A 18 8.36 11.08 0.96
CA GLY A 18 9.49 11.41 1.82
C GLY A 18 9.53 10.65 3.14
N ALA A 19 8.56 9.77 3.42
CA ALA A 19 8.62 8.89 4.58
C ALA A 19 9.87 8.00 4.53
N THR A 20 10.46 7.75 5.69
CA THR A 20 11.65 6.89 5.83
C THR A 20 11.29 5.41 5.71
N VAL A 21 12.28 4.59 5.37
CA VAL A 21 12.13 3.12 5.38
C VAL A 21 11.68 2.62 6.77
N GLU A 22 12.21 3.19 7.85
CA GLU A 22 11.79 2.86 9.21
C GLU A 22 10.31 3.14 9.47
N GLU A 23 9.81 4.31 9.04
CA GLU A 23 8.38 4.64 9.11
C GLU A 23 7.55 3.68 8.26
N GLY A 24 8.05 3.30 7.07
CA GLY A 24 7.42 2.31 6.22
C GLY A 24 7.25 0.95 6.91
N ILE A 25 8.31 0.46 7.56
CA ILE A 25 8.28 -0.81 8.33
C ILE A 25 7.28 -0.71 9.48
N ARG A 26 7.32 0.37 10.27
CA ARG A 26 6.39 0.57 11.39
C ARG A 26 4.94 0.63 10.92
N ASN A 27 4.68 1.26 9.78
CA ASN A 27 3.34 1.37 9.21
C ASN A 27 2.78 0.00 8.80
N LEU A 28 3.60 -0.81 8.10
CA LEU A 28 3.22 -2.16 7.70
C LEU A 28 2.98 -3.06 8.92
N ASP A 29 3.85 -2.98 9.93
CA ASP A 29 3.71 -3.74 11.17
C ASP A 29 2.45 -3.35 11.96
N ALA A 30 2.21 -2.04 12.15
CA ALA A 30 1.09 -1.56 12.96
C ALA A 30 -0.28 -1.70 12.28
N SER A 31 -0.33 -1.60 10.94
CA SER A 31 -1.60 -1.71 10.20
C SER A 31 -2.07 -3.15 10.04
N HIS A 32 -1.15 -4.11 10.03
CA HIS A 32 -1.41 -5.53 9.73
C HIS A 32 -2.08 -5.76 8.36
N LEU A 33 -2.01 -4.78 7.45
CA LEU A 33 -2.67 -4.82 6.13
C LEU A 33 -1.77 -5.34 5.00
N GLN A 34 -0.51 -5.68 5.30
CA GLN A 34 0.49 -6.20 4.34
C GLN A 34 0.84 -5.25 3.17
N ILE A 35 0.24 -4.07 3.15
CA ILE A 35 0.41 -3.03 2.14
C ILE A 35 0.31 -1.66 2.82
N ALA A 36 1.11 -0.71 2.35
CA ALA A 36 0.98 0.70 2.66
C ALA A 36 0.61 1.47 1.38
N LEU A 37 -0.34 2.40 1.50
CA LEU A 37 -0.76 3.32 0.46
C LEU A 37 0.03 4.61 0.60
N VAL A 38 0.76 5.00 -0.46
CA VAL A 38 1.50 6.26 -0.46
C VAL A 38 0.65 7.33 -1.11
N LEU A 39 0.31 8.36 -0.34
CA LEU A 39 -0.49 9.49 -0.80
C LEU A 39 0.37 10.73 -1.01
N GLY A 40 0.05 11.49 -2.05
CA GLY A 40 0.59 12.83 -2.28
C GLY A 40 -0.08 13.89 -1.39
N GLU A 41 0.40 15.12 -1.46
CA GLU A 41 -0.08 16.23 -0.63
C GLU A 41 -1.59 16.53 -0.80
N ARG A 42 -2.17 16.18 -1.95
CA ARG A 42 -3.59 16.41 -2.25
C ARG A 42 -4.46 15.20 -1.95
N GLY A 43 -3.89 14.15 -1.35
CA GLY A 43 -4.56 12.89 -1.07
C GLY A 43 -4.72 11.98 -2.29
N ASP A 44 -4.04 12.28 -3.41
CA ASP A 44 -3.95 11.41 -4.57
C ASP A 44 -3.06 10.20 -4.29
N LEU A 45 -3.48 9.01 -4.74
CA LEU A 45 -2.69 7.79 -4.62
C LEU A 45 -1.49 7.89 -5.56
N VAL A 46 -0.29 7.95 -4.98
CA VAL A 46 0.97 7.96 -5.73
C VAL A 46 1.42 6.54 -6.03
N GLY A 47 1.17 5.61 -5.10
CA GLY A 47 1.55 4.22 -5.28
C GLY A 47 1.37 3.38 -4.04
N THR A 48 1.96 2.19 -4.07
CA THR A 48 1.88 1.21 -2.98
C THR A 48 3.26 0.75 -2.55
N LEU A 49 3.40 0.38 -1.29
CA LEU A 49 4.63 -0.17 -0.72
C LEU A 49 4.31 -1.45 0.07
N THR A 50 5.15 -2.47 -0.05
CA THR A 50 5.02 -3.74 0.67
C THR A 50 6.32 -4.12 1.40
N ASP A 51 6.27 -5.10 2.30
CA ASP A 51 7.48 -5.70 2.90
C ASP A 51 8.46 -6.21 1.86
N GLY A 52 7.94 -6.66 0.71
CA GLY A 52 8.77 -7.10 -0.41
C GLY A 52 9.60 -5.97 -1.01
N ASP A 53 9.02 -4.79 -1.15
CA ASP A 53 9.71 -3.60 -1.65
C ASP A 53 10.76 -3.12 -0.67
N ILE A 54 10.40 -3.03 0.61
CA ILE A 54 11.32 -2.67 1.70
C ILE A 54 12.49 -3.66 1.76
N ARG A 55 12.20 -4.96 1.81
CA ARG A 55 13.23 -6.01 1.83
C ARG A 55 14.17 -5.91 0.63
N ARG A 56 13.63 -5.69 -0.58
CA ARG A 56 14.44 -5.49 -1.79
C ARG A 56 15.29 -4.23 -1.71
N GLY A 57 14.76 -3.13 -1.16
CA GLY A 57 15.49 -1.88 -0.93
C GLY A 57 16.66 -2.05 0.03
N LEU A 58 16.42 -2.66 1.19
CA LEU A 58 17.45 -2.95 2.19
C LEU A 58 18.57 -3.83 1.61
N LEU A 59 18.23 -4.87 0.82
CA LEU A 59 19.22 -5.72 0.14
C LEU A 59 20.04 -4.97 -0.92
N ARG A 60 19.55 -3.83 -1.42
CA ARG A 60 20.27 -2.94 -2.35
C ARG A 60 21.07 -1.86 -1.63
N GLY A 61 21.06 -1.84 -0.30
CA GLY A 61 21.83 -0.89 0.51
C GLY A 61 21.09 0.38 0.91
N VAL A 62 19.78 0.47 0.67
CA VAL A 62 18.95 1.57 1.22
C VAL A 62 18.93 1.44 2.74
N GLY A 63 19.22 2.53 3.45
CA GLY A 63 19.23 2.61 4.90
C GLY A 63 17.85 2.87 5.50
N LEU A 64 17.73 2.69 6.82
CA LEU A 64 16.47 2.92 7.54
C LEU A 64 16.01 4.38 7.52
N GLN A 65 16.95 5.32 7.43
CA GLN A 65 16.68 6.76 7.39
C GLN A 65 16.55 7.31 5.96
N ASP A 66 16.79 6.48 4.95
CA ASP A 66 16.53 6.87 3.56
C ASP A 66 15.04 6.86 3.28
N THR A 67 14.61 7.67 2.32
CA THR A 67 13.21 7.77 1.92
C THR A 67 12.73 6.52 1.17
N VAL A 68 11.46 6.16 1.33
CA VAL A 68 10.83 5.06 0.58
C VAL A 68 10.50 5.42 -0.87
N ASP A 69 10.64 6.68 -1.29
CA ASP A 69 10.20 7.18 -2.60
C ASP A 69 10.73 6.35 -3.77
N GLY A 70 11.99 5.89 -3.70
CA GLY A 70 12.59 5.01 -4.70
C GLY A 70 12.16 3.54 -4.65
N LEU A 71 11.35 3.16 -3.66
CA LEU A 71 10.83 1.80 -3.42
C LEU A 71 9.33 1.68 -3.75
N ILE A 72 8.65 2.79 -3.98
CA ILE A 72 7.21 2.83 -4.26
C ILE A 72 6.92 2.15 -5.60
N ASN A 73 5.92 1.28 -5.63
CA ASN A 73 5.28 0.87 -6.88
C ASN A 73 4.29 1.95 -7.33
N THR A 74 4.67 2.76 -8.33
CA THR A 74 3.90 3.93 -8.80
C THR A 74 2.83 3.62 -9.85
N ASP A 75 2.74 2.37 -10.30
CA ASP A 75 1.71 1.91 -11.26
C ASP A 75 0.86 0.78 -10.65
N PRO A 76 0.10 1.05 -9.56
CA PRO A 76 -0.81 0.07 -9.00
C PRO A 76 -2.04 -0.11 -9.88
N LEU A 77 -2.55 -1.35 -9.96
CA LEU A 77 -3.86 -1.60 -10.58
C LEU A 77 -4.96 -1.00 -9.69
N VAL A 78 -5.75 -0.09 -10.24
CA VAL A 78 -6.87 0.57 -9.55
C VAL A 78 -8.19 0.31 -10.27
N VAL A 79 -9.29 0.31 -9.51
CA VAL A 79 -10.66 0.15 -10.03
C VAL A 79 -11.55 1.28 -9.55
N THR A 80 -12.57 1.63 -10.33
CA THR A 80 -13.54 2.64 -9.94
C THR A 80 -14.70 2.01 -9.15
N PRO A 81 -15.45 2.78 -8.33
CA PRO A 81 -16.61 2.26 -7.61
C PRO A 81 -17.74 1.70 -8.50
N ALA A 82 -17.71 2.00 -9.81
CA ALA A 82 -18.67 1.48 -10.78
C ALA A 82 -18.40 0.01 -11.17
N VAL A 83 -17.20 -0.50 -10.90
CA VAL A 83 -16.83 -1.89 -11.23
C VAL A 83 -17.43 -2.83 -10.20
N GLY A 84 -18.24 -3.78 -10.66
CA GLY A 84 -18.85 -4.80 -9.79
C GLY A 84 -17.81 -5.75 -9.18
N GLN A 85 -18.08 -6.26 -7.97
CA GLN A 85 -17.15 -7.10 -7.21
C GLN A 85 -16.64 -8.33 -7.99
N GLU A 86 -17.50 -8.97 -8.78
CA GLU A 86 -17.12 -10.13 -9.59
C GLU A 86 -16.07 -9.77 -10.66
N ALA A 87 -16.21 -8.60 -11.28
CA ALA A 87 -15.23 -8.10 -12.24
C ALA A 87 -13.92 -7.75 -11.53
N VAL A 88 -13.97 -7.15 -10.34
CA VAL A 88 -12.77 -6.89 -9.51
C VAL A 88 -12.04 -8.18 -9.19
N ARG A 89 -12.75 -9.21 -8.72
CA ARG A 89 -12.17 -10.51 -8.38
C ARG A 89 -11.49 -11.16 -9.59
N ARG A 90 -12.10 -11.06 -10.77
CA ARG A 90 -11.50 -11.55 -12.01
C ARG A 90 -10.21 -10.81 -12.35
N MET A 91 -10.23 -9.48 -12.26
CA MET A 91 -9.03 -8.66 -12.48
C MET A 91 -7.91 -9.05 -11.51
N MET A 92 -8.24 -9.30 -10.23
CA MET A 92 -7.27 -9.74 -9.23
C MET A 92 -6.60 -11.07 -9.63
N VAL A 93 -7.40 -12.07 -10.04
CA VAL A 93 -6.88 -13.36 -10.51
C VAL A 93 -6.00 -13.21 -11.75
N GLU A 94 -6.45 -12.45 -12.75
CA GLU A 94 -5.71 -12.21 -14.00
C GLU A 94 -4.36 -11.52 -13.75
N HIS A 95 -4.30 -10.61 -12.79
CA HIS A 95 -3.09 -9.85 -12.43
C HIS A 95 -2.30 -10.48 -11.27
N ARG A 96 -2.69 -11.66 -10.79
CA ARG A 96 -2.07 -12.36 -9.64
C ARG A 96 -2.00 -11.51 -8.37
N ILE A 97 -3.03 -10.70 -8.14
CA ILE A 97 -3.23 -9.94 -6.91
C ILE A 97 -3.94 -10.86 -5.92
N HIS A 98 -3.38 -10.97 -4.72
CA HIS A 98 -3.91 -11.83 -3.66
C HIS A 98 -4.79 -10.99 -2.71
N GLU A 99 -5.78 -11.64 -2.11
CA GLU A 99 -6.63 -11.10 -1.04
C GLU A 99 -5.96 -11.28 0.32
#